data_AF-A0A660SQS8-F1
#
_entry.id   AF-A0A660SQS8-F1
#
_cell.length_a   1.000
_cell.length_b   1.000
_cell.length_c   1.000
_cell.angle_alpha   90.00
_cell.angle_beta   90.00
_cell.angle_gamma   90.00
#
_symmetry.space_group_name_H-M   'P 1'
#
loop_
_entity.id
_entity.type
_entity.pdbx_description
1 polymer ?
#
loop_
_entity_poly.entity_id
_entity_poly.type
_entity_poly.pdbx_seq_one_letter_code
_entity_poly.pdbx_strand_id
1 'polypeptide(L)'
;AHDKYIDVQVVIKGNESIGYALRSELAAVGDFNEESDIGFFGGSGDPIYLKEGDFAVFFPGDGHAPGLTAKGEPSRVRKAVF
;
A
#
# COMPACT_ATOMS: atom_id res chain seq x y z
N ALA A 1 -1.56 -6.47 3.32
CA ALA A 1 -0.32 -6.49 4.12
C ALA A 1 0.25 -7.90 4.10
N HIS A 2 1.56 -8.00 4.29
CA HIS A 2 2.36 -9.21 4.13
C HIS A 2 2.92 -9.65 5.50
N ASP A 3 3.31 -10.92 5.68
CA ASP A 3 3.97 -11.39 6.91
C ASP A 3 5.43 -11.78 6.67
N LYS A 4 5.78 -12.20 5.45
CA LYS A 4 7.13 -12.66 5.09
C LYS A 4 7.93 -11.59 4.34
N TYR A 5 7.27 -10.79 3.50
CA TYR A 5 7.93 -9.79 2.67
C TYR A 5 7.72 -8.36 3.19
N ILE A 6 8.69 -7.52 2.86
CA ILE A 6 8.60 -6.05 3.00
C ILE A 6 8.41 -5.54 1.58
N ASP A 7 7.48 -4.62 1.38
CA ASP A 7 7.27 -3.97 0.09
C ASP A 7 8.14 -2.72 -0.02
N VAL A 8 8.89 -2.59 -1.12
CA VAL A 8 9.44 -1.28 -1.54
C VAL A 8 8.69 -0.83 -2.78
N GLN A 9 7.74 0.10 -2.61
CA GLN A 9 6.91 0.61 -3.69
C GLN A 9 7.47 1.92 -4.24
N VAL A 10 7.84 1.94 -5.52
CA VAL A 10 8.51 3.09 -6.18
C VAL A 10 7.66 3.62 -7.33
N VAL A 11 7.38 4.93 -7.33
CA VAL A 11 6.69 5.58 -8.45
C VAL A 11 7.69 5.95 -9.54
N ILE A 12 7.68 5.21 -10.65
CA ILE A 12 8.56 5.44 -11.80
C ILE A 12 8.03 6.57 -12.70
N LYS A 13 6.71 6.72 -12.81
CA LYS A 13 6.06 7.79 -13.57
C LYS A 13 4.65 8.06 -13.03
N GLY A 14 4.29 9.34 -12.90
CA GLY A 14 2.96 9.76 -12.44
C GLY A 14 2.93 10.09 -10.94
N ASN A 15 1.76 9.96 -10.31
CA ASN A 15 1.56 10.18 -8.88
C ASN A 15 0.47 9.24 -8.35
N GLU A 16 0.60 8.82 -7.10
CA GLU A 16 -0.40 8.01 -6.39
C GLU A 16 -0.53 8.44 -4.94
N SER A 17 -1.65 8.07 -4.31
CA SER A 17 -1.76 8.00 -2.86
C SER A 17 -1.74 6.53 -2.44
N ILE A 18 -1.14 6.25 -1.30
CA ILE A 18 -1.23 4.97 -0.62
C ILE A 18 -1.88 5.22 0.73
N GLY A 19 -3.01 4.58 1.00
CA GLY A 19 -3.59 4.59 2.35
C GLY A 19 -2.72 3.77 3.28
N TYR A 20 -2.40 4.28 4.46
CA TYR A 20 -1.54 3.63 5.44
C TYR A 20 -2.17 3.64 6.83
N ALA A 21 -2.06 2.53 7.54
CA ALA A 21 -2.37 2.43 8.97
C ALA A 21 -1.54 1.31 9.59
N LEU A 22 -1.37 1.35 10.92
CA LEU A 22 -0.83 0.19 11.62
C LEU A 22 -1.81 -0.98 11.47
N ARG A 23 -1.33 -2.16 11.07
CA ARG A 23 -2.16 -3.36 10.91
C ARG A 23 -2.95 -3.71 12.17
N SER A 24 -2.38 -3.41 13.34
CA SER A 24 -3.05 -3.60 14.65
C SER A 24 -4.31 -2.75 14.84
N GLU A 25 -4.47 -1.69 14.06
CA GLU A 25 -5.63 -0.78 14.11
C GLU A 25 -6.71 -1.14 13.07
N LEU A 26 -6.45 -2.14 12.23
CA LEU A 26 -7.35 -2.58 11.17
C LEU A 26 -8.05 -3.90 11.52
N ALA A 27 -9.26 -4.08 11.00
CA ALA A 27 -10.00 -5.34 11.12
C ALA A 27 -9.62 -6.28 9.98
N ALA A 28 -9.24 -7.52 10.28
CA ALA A 28 -9.00 -8.53 9.27
C ALA A 28 -10.28 -8.84 8.47
N VAL A 29 -10.15 -8.96 7.15
CA VAL A 29 -11.23 -9.31 6.23
C VAL A 29 -10.92 -10.67 5.64
N GLY A 30 -11.49 -11.72 6.25
CA GLY A 30 -11.21 -13.10 5.91
C GLY A 30 -9.88 -13.60 6.47
N ASP A 31 -9.47 -14.78 6.00
CA ASP A 31 -8.27 -15.45 6.46
C ASP A 31 -7.02 -14.97 5.70
N PHE A 32 -5.87 -15.05 6.36
CA PHE A 32 -4.58 -14.80 5.72
C PHE A 32 -4.23 -15.94 4.76
N ASN A 33 -3.76 -15.60 3.56
CA ASN A 33 -3.25 -16.60 2.61
C ASN A 33 -1.73 -16.71 2.74
N GLU A 34 -1.25 -17.82 3.32
CA GLU A 34 0.18 -18.05 3.52
C GLU A 34 0.98 -18.31 2.24
N GLU A 35 0.34 -18.82 1.18
CA GLU A 35 0.99 -19.16 -0.09
C GLU A 35 1.35 -17.89 -0.86
N SER A 36 0.41 -16.95 -0.94
CA SER A 36 0.63 -15.63 -1.56
C SER A 36 1.06 -14.54 -0.58
N ASP A 37 1.32 -14.91 0.68
CA ASP A 37 1.73 -14.02 1.77
C ASP A 37 0.82 -12.79 1.92
N ILE A 38 -0.51 -12.92 1.82
CA ILE A 38 -1.42 -11.77 1.78
C ILE A 38 -2.56 -11.86 2.79
N GLY A 39 -2.75 -10.77 3.52
CA GLY A 39 -3.94 -10.50 4.33
C GLY A 39 -4.66 -9.23 3.87
N PHE A 40 -5.99 -9.31 3.85
CA PHE A 40 -6.87 -8.17 3.58
C PHE A 40 -7.45 -7.60 4.86
N PHE A 41 -7.58 -6.28 4.91
CA PHE A 41 -7.98 -5.55 6.10
C PHE A 41 -8.95 -4.43 5.74
N GLY A 42 -9.89 -4.15 6.63
CA GLY A 42 -10.83 -3.04 6.55
C GLY A 42 -10.60 -2.05 7.68
N GLY A 43 -10.71 -0.76 7.38
CA GLY A 43 -10.53 0.32 8.34
C GLY A 43 -10.22 1.64 7.64
N SER A 44 -9.82 2.64 8.42
CA SER A 44 -9.35 3.93 7.93
C SER A 44 -7.83 4.02 8.04
N GLY A 45 -7.22 4.80 7.15
CA GLY A 45 -5.79 5.06 7.17
C GLY A 45 -5.48 6.45 6.63
N ASP A 46 -4.28 6.93 6.94
CA ASP A 46 -3.76 8.21 6.50
C ASP A 46 -3.20 8.11 5.07
N PRO A 47 -3.35 9.15 4.24
CA PRO A 47 -2.82 9.14 2.89
C PRO A 47 -1.31 9.46 2.88
N ILE A 48 -0.54 8.61 2.21
CA ILE A 48 0.84 8.89 1.81
C ILE A 48 0.83 9.28 0.33
N TYR A 49 1.19 10.52 0.02
CA TYR A 49 1.24 11.01 -1.36
C TYR A 49 2.63 10.83 -1.95
N LEU A 50 2.72 10.07 -3.04
CA LEU A 50 3.95 9.80 -3.78
C LEU A 50 3.87 10.41 -5.18
N LYS A 51 4.91 11.13 -5.59
CA LYS A 51 5.12 11.58 -6.97
C LYS A 51 6.26 10.80 -7.61
N GLU A 52 6.46 11.00 -8.90
CA GLU A 52 7.57 10.43 -9.66
C GLU A 52 8.92 10.59 -8.94
N GLY A 53 9.61 9.47 -8.73
CA GLY A 53 10.88 9.38 -8.01
C GLY A 53 10.75 9.05 -6.52
N ASP A 54 9.55 9.19 -5.92
CA ASP A 54 9.33 8.84 -4.52
C ASP A 54 9.16 7.32 -4.36
N PHE A 55 9.43 6.85 -3.14
CA PHE A 55 9.16 5.49 -2.72
C PHE A 55 8.62 5.43 -1.29
N ALA A 56 7.91 4.35 -0.99
CA ALA A 56 7.48 3.99 0.36
C ALA A 56 7.91 2.55 0.68
N VAL A 57 8.20 2.28 1.94
CA VAL A 57 8.56 0.96 2.45
C VAL A 57 7.49 0.51 3.44
N PHE A 58 6.93 -0.69 3.25
CA PHE A 58 5.90 -1.25 4.13
C PHE A 58 6.37 -2.57 4.72
N PHE A 59 6.48 -2.60 6.04
CA PHE A 59 6.81 -3.79 6.82
C PHE A 59 5.56 -4.64 7.09
N PRO A 60 5.72 -5.87 7.62
CA PRO A 60 4.58 -6.74 7.94
C PRO A 60 3.49 -6.15 8.85
N GLY A 61 3.88 -5.19 9.70
CA GLY A 61 2.98 -4.45 10.58
C GLY A 61 2.21 -3.32 9.89
N ASP A 62 2.46 -3.05 8.61
CA ASP A 62 1.94 -1.88 7.91
C ASP A 62 0.79 -2.28 6.98
N GLY A 63 -0.43 -1.95 7.41
CA GLY A 63 -1.59 -1.96 6.53
C GLY A 63 -1.43 -0.89 5.46
N HIS A 64 -1.46 -1.29 4.19
CA HIS A 64 -1.32 -0.36 3.08
C HIS A 64 -2.29 -0.67 1.93
N ALA A 65 -2.81 0.39 1.31
CA ALA A 65 -3.76 0.35 0.21
C ALA A 65 -3.24 1.21 -0.96
N PRO A 66 -2.43 0.63 -1.88
CA PRO A 66 -1.82 1.37 -2.98
C PRO A 66 -2.78 1.62 -4.14
N GLY A 67 -2.38 2.48 -5.08
CA GLY A 67 -3.14 2.75 -6.30
C GLY A 67 -4.34 3.70 -6.12
N LEU A 68 -4.38 4.47 -5.02
CA LEU A 68 -5.40 5.49 -4.81
C LEU A 68 -5.05 6.77 -5.57
N THR A 69 -6.08 7.56 -5.92
CA THR A 69 -5.88 8.87 -6.54
C THR A 69 -5.18 9.82 -5.55
N ALA A 70 -4.04 10.39 -5.95
CA ALA A 70 -3.33 11.34 -5.10
C ALA A 70 -4.11 12.65 -4.90
N LYS A 71 -4.38 13.36 -6.00
CA LYS A 71 -5.17 14.59 -6.01
C LYS A 71 -5.92 14.72 -7.34
N GLY A 72 -7.17 15.16 -7.28
CA GLY A 72 -7.99 15.41 -8.47
C GLY A 72 -8.48 14.11 -9.10
N GLU A 73 -8.32 14.00 -10.41
CA GLU A 73 -8.85 12.88 -11.20
C GLU A 73 -7.86 11.69 -11.26
N PRO A 74 -8.37 10.45 -11.43
CA PRO A 74 -7.53 9.28 -11.68
C PRO A 74 -6.56 9.50 -12.84
N SER A 75 -5.32 9.02 -12.69
CA SER A 75 -4.29 9.16 -13.72
C SER A 75 -3.52 7.86 -13.90
N ARG A 76 -2.82 7.73 -15.04
CA ARG A 76 -1.99 6.56 -15.31
C ARG A 76 -0.67 6.66 -14.55
N VAL A 77 -0.39 5.65 -13.73
CA VAL A 77 0.85 5.51 -12.96
C VAL A 77 1.65 4.33 -13.49
N ARG A 78 2.98 4.48 -13.54
CA ARG A 78 3.92 3.36 -13.71
C ARG A 78 4.75 3.26 -12.44
N LYS A 79 4.77 2.07 -11.84
CA LYS A 79 5.47 1.80 -10.59
C LYS A 79 6.16 0.44 -10.61
N ALA A 80 7.06 0.22 -9.66
CA ALA A 80 7.62 -1.08 -9.32
C ALA A 80 7.35 -1.38 -7.85
N VAL A 81 7.24 -2.66 -7.53
CA VAL A 81 7.20 -3.20 -6.17
C VAL A 81 8.29 -4.25 -6.10
N PHE A 82 9.16 -4.17 -5.10
CA PHE A 82 10.23 -5.12 -4.82
C PHE A 82 9.95 -5.85 -3.53
#